data_AF-A0A955KZK8-F1
#
_entry.id   AF-A0A955KZK8-F1
#
_cell.length_a   1.000
_cell.length_b   1.000
_cell.length_c   1.000
_cell.angle_alpha   90.00
_cell.angle_beta   90.00
_cell.angle_gamma   90.00
#
_symmetry.space_group_name_H-M   'P 1'
#
loop_
_entity.id
_entity.type
_entity.pdbx_description
1 polymer ?
#
loop_
_entity_poly.entity_id
_entity_poly.type
_entity_poly.pdbx_seq_one_letter_code
_entity_poly.pdbx_strand_id
1 'polypeptide(L)' 'MIQYAGETGRKVYDFLGVAPEDKKKHHLAGVTYFKSRFGGEVVKFPNGCILVLSWKYYLLWIVRWVRFWR' A
#
# COMPACT_ATOMS: atom_id res chain seq x y z
N MET A 1 -1.78 6.98 -20.93
CA MET A 1 -2.54 6.09 -20.01
C MET A 1 -3.78 6.77 -19.43
N ILE A 2 -3.67 7.94 -18.78
CA ILE A 2 -4.85 8.70 -18.32
C ILE A 2 -5.78 9.08 -19.49
N GLN A 3 -5.22 9.61 -20.58
CA GLN A 3 -5.99 9.92 -21.79
C GLN A 3 -6.69 8.68 -22.37
N TYR A 4 -5.95 7.58 -22.56
CA TYR A 4 -6.50 6.30 -22.98
C TYR A 4 -7.65 5.81 -22.07
N ALA A 5 -7.54 6.00 -20.74
CA ALA A 5 -8.61 5.69 -19.81
C ALA A 5 -9.86 6.53 -20.07
N GLY A 6 -9.69 7.82 -20.37
CA GLY A 6 -10.78 8.69 -20.81
C GLY A 6 -11.43 8.25 -22.12
N GLU A 7 -10.61 7.95 -23.14
CA GLU A 7 -11.07 7.50 -24.48
C GLU A 7 -11.87 6.19 -24.44
N THR A 8 -11.62 5.36 -23.42
CA THR A 8 -12.26 4.05 -23.24
C THR A 8 -13.39 4.06 -22.20
N GLY A 9 -13.81 5.25 -21.74
CA GLY A 9 -14.94 5.41 -20.82
C GLY A 9 -14.65 4.97 -19.38
N ARG A 10 -13.39 4.86 -18.97
CA ARG A 10 -13.02 4.52 -17.59
C ARG A 10 -13.16 5.76 -16.71
N LYS A 11 -13.78 5.59 -15.54
CA LYS A 11 -14.10 6.70 -14.61
C LYS A 11 -12.96 7.05 -13.66
N VAL A 12 -12.06 6.11 -13.39
CA VAL A 12 -11.01 6.25 -12.39
C VAL A 12 -9.69 5.74 -12.99
N TYR A 13 -8.61 6.47 -12.70
CA TYR A 13 -7.25 6.05 -13.00
C TYR A 13 -6.49 5.85 -11.69
N ASP A 14 -6.11 4.60 -11.40
CA ASP A 14 -5.41 4.25 -10.16
C ASP A 14 -3.90 4.42 -10.31
N PHE A 15 -3.32 5.29 -9.50
CA PHE A 15 -1.88 5.49 -9.43
C PHE A 15 -1.17 4.50 -8.49
N LEU A 16 -1.91 3.61 -7.81
CA LEU A 16 -1.41 2.62 -6.85
C LEU A 16 -0.81 3.28 -5.60
N GLY A 17 0.06 2.54 -4.89
CA GLY A 17 0.59 2.91 -3.59
C GLY A 17 1.25 4.29 -3.51
N VAL A 18 1.02 4.95 -2.37
CA VAL A 18 1.66 6.19 -1.94
C VAL A 18 2.33 5.98 -0.58
N ALA A 19 3.14 6.95 -0.16
CA ALA A 19 3.71 6.97 1.18
C ALA A 19 2.59 7.13 2.23
N PRO A 20 2.75 6.50 3.41
CA PRO A 20 1.88 6.77 4.56
C PRO A 20 1.92 8.25 4.95
N GLU A 21 0.78 8.83 5.32
CA GLU A 21 0.65 10.25 5.68
C GLU A 21 1.56 10.68 6.84
N ASP A 22 1.83 9.77 7.77
CA ASP A 22 2.63 9.98 8.97
C ASP A 22 4.15 9.89 8.72
N LYS A 23 4.59 9.47 7.52
CA LYS A 23 6.00 9.21 7.23
C LYS A 23 6.58 10.16 6.18
N LYS A 24 6.99 11.35 6.64
CA LYS A 24 7.64 12.36 5.78
C LYS A 24 8.95 11.87 5.14
N LYS A 25 9.73 11.05 5.84
CA LYS A 25 10.96 10.40 5.31
C LYS A 25 10.68 8.98 4.81
N HIS A 26 9.72 8.83 3.90
CA HIS A 26 9.43 7.56 3.24
C HIS A 26 10.10 7.50 1.87
N HIS A 27 10.59 6.33 1.46
CA HIS A 27 11.20 6.15 0.12
C HIS A 27 10.23 6.50 -1.04
N LEU A 28 8.90 6.45 -0.80
CA LEU A 28 7.88 6.88 -1.77
C LEU A 28 7.46 8.35 -1.63
N ALA A 29 8.10 9.16 -0.78
CA ALA A 29 7.69 10.55 -0.57
C ALA A 29 7.70 11.37 -1.87
N GLY A 30 8.75 11.24 -2.70
CA GLY A 30 8.82 11.91 -4.00
C GLY A 30 7.76 11.40 -4.99
N VAL A 31 7.52 10.08 -5.02
CA VAL A 31 6.46 9.47 -5.83
C VAL A 31 5.08 9.96 -5.41
N THR A 32 4.84 10.10 -4.11
CA THR A 32 3.60 10.62 -3.53
C THR A 32 3.39 12.08 -3.90
N TYR A 33 4.45 12.88 -3.78
CA TYR A 33 4.43 14.29 -4.18
C TYR A 33 4.09 14.44 -5.66
N PHE A 34 4.65 13.61 -6.54
CA PHE A 34 4.32 13.62 -7.96
C PHE A 34 2.85 13.26 -8.21
N LYS A 35 2.37 12.16 -7.62
CA LYS A 35 0.99 11.65 -7.81
C LYS A 35 -0.07 12.62 -7.28
N SER A 36 0.18 13.29 -6.16
CA SER A 36 -0.81 14.20 -5.56
C SER A 36 -1.08 15.44 -6.40
N ARG A 37 -0.16 15.83 -7.31
CA ARG A 37 -0.36 16.97 -8.22
C ARG A 37 -1.39 16.72 -9.32
N PHE A 38 -1.85 15.49 -9.52
CA PHE A 38 -2.93 15.18 -10.47
C PHE A 38 -4.33 15.51 -9.93
N GLY A 39 -4.45 15.96 -8.67
CA GLY A 39 -5.73 16.42 -8.10
C GLY A 39 -6.72 15.31 -7.71
N GLY A 40 -6.26 14.07 -7.60
CA GLY A 40 -7.06 12.94 -7.10
C GLY A 40 -7.05 12.82 -5.57
N GLU A 41 -7.56 11.70 -5.08
CA GLU A 41 -7.63 11.38 -3.65
C GLU A 41 -6.76 10.17 -3.28
N VAL A 42 -6.45 10.04 -1.98
CA VAL A 42 -5.77 8.87 -1.42
C VAL A 42 -6.81 7.95 -0.78
N VAL A 43 -7.01 6.77 -1.36
CA VAL A 43 -7.92 5.75 -0.82
C VAL A 43 -7.17 4.82 0.12
N LYS A 44 -7.57 4.79 1.39
CA LYS A 44 -6.99 3.91 2.41
C LYS A 44 -7.80 2.62 2.54
N PHE A 45 -7.24 1.52 2.06
CA PHE A 45 -7.84 0.20 2.23
C PHE A 45 -7.61 -0.35 3.65
N PRO A 46 -8.50 -1.23 4.14
CA PRO A 46 -8.24 -2.01 5.35
C PRO A 46 -6.94 -2.81 5.23
N ASN A 47 -6.27 -3.03 6.37
CA ASN A 47 -5.11 -3.90 6.40
C ASN A 47 -5.50 -5.31 5.95
N GLY A 48 -4.57 -6.00 5.29
CA GLY A 48 -4.76 -7.39 4.91
C GLY A 48 -4.99 -8.26 6.16
N CYS A 49 -5.97 -9.16 6.07
CA CYS A 49 -6.24 -10.17 7.09
C CYS A 49 -5.45 -11.45 6.80
N ILE A 50 -5.01 -12.14 7.84
CA ILE A 50 -4.30 -13.42 7.74
C ILE A 50 -5.27 -14.53 8.15
N LEU A 51 -5.61 -15.41 7.21
CA LEU A 51 -6.32 -16.65 7.50
C LEU A 51 -5.31 -17.78 7.72
N VAL A 52 -5.21 -18.27 8.95
CA VAL A 52 -4.25 -19.33 9.30
C VAL A 52 -4.82 -20.69 8.91
N LEU A 53 -4.21 -21.32 7.91
CA LEU A 53 -4.65 -22.63 7.40
C LEU A 53 -4.02 -23.83 8.16
N SER A 54 -2.91 -23.62 8.87
CA SER A 54 -2.20 -24.68 9.58
C SER A 54 -1.54 -24.14 10.85
N TRP A 55 -1.55 -24.94 11.92
CA TRP A 55 -0.93 -24.60 13.20
C TRP A 55 0.58 -24.32 13.09
N LYS A 56 1.25 -24.88 12.06
CA LYS A 56 2.67 -24.63 11.79
C LYS A 56 2.99 -23.14 11.56
N TYR A 57 2.02 -22.34 11.12
CA TYR A 57 2.17 -20.89 10.98
C TYR A 57 2.55 -20.22 12.31
N TYR A 58 2.05 -20.71 13.44
CA TYR A 58 2.38 -20.16 14.75
C TYR A 58 3.85 -20.37 15.13
N LEU A 59 4.50 -21.42 14.61
CA LEU A 59 5.95 -21.61 14.79
C LEU A 59 6.75 -20.48 14.14
N LEU A 60 6.34 -20.03 12.95
CA LEU A 60 6.95 -18.87 12.28
C LEU A 60 6.73 -17.58 13.08
N TRP A 61 5.57 -17.48 13.73
CA TRP A 61 5.24 -16.35 14.60
C TRP A 61 6.19 -16.28 15.81
N ILE A 62 6.47 -17.42 16.46
CA ILE A 62 7.44 -17.53 17.55
C ILE A 62 8.85 -17.11 17.08
N VAL A 63 9.30 -17.59 15.91
CA VAL A 63 10.60 -17.19 15.34
C VAL A 63 10.67 -15.69 15.08
N ARG A 64 9.61 -15.10 14.52
CA ARG A 64 9.52 -13.64 14.31
C ARG A 64 9.59 -12.89 15.64
N TRP A 65 8.93 -13.40 16.67
CA TRP A 65 8.92 -12.81 18.00
C TRP A 65 10.33 -12.81 18.61
N VAL A 66 11.02 -13.95 18.62
CA VAL A 66 12.40 -14.06 19.14
C VAL A 66 13.37 -13.14 18.38
N ARG A 67 13.24 -13.02 17.05
CA ARG A 67 14.08 -12.11 16.24
C ARG A 67 13.77 -10.62 16.46
N PHE A 68 12.58 -10.28 16.93
CA PHE A 68 12.19 -8.88 17.18
C PHE A 68 12.73 -8.37 18.53
N TRP A 69 12.92 -9.26 19.51
CA TRP A 69 13.43 -8.93 20.84
C TRP A 69 14.96 -8.99 20.97
N ARG A 70 15.69 -9.29 19.89
CA ARG A 70 17.16 -9.34 19.84
C ARG A 70 17.68 -8.21 18.97
#